data_AF-A0A397S6A6-F1
#
_entry.id   AF-A0A397S6A6-F1
#
_cell.length_a   1.000
_cell.length_b   1.000
_cell.length_c   1.000
_cell.angle_alpha   90.00
_cell.angle_beta   90.00
_cell.angle_gamma   90.00
#
_symmetry.space_group_name_H-M   'P 1'
#
loop_
_entity.id
_entity.type
_entity.pdbx_description
1 polymer ?
#
loop_
_entity_poly.entity_id
_entity_poly.type
_entity_poly.pdbx_seq_one_letter_code
_entity_poly.pdbx_strand_id
1 'polypeptide(L)'
;MSYTTTATIEGKLAKCKDRWSCFYNNLQKRLGERTTLFTEMKEEFKNFSYDNNLNLSIKNLESLEDVTKNIFEMIEERINHMKVFMPIMEELIKTLKQSQKELTEAKISLKRIEILSKYRDWIKRLRSVVVLKMNEEEGKKFENWDGLEETLRDEMDNKDLYEDHGKYYDLKYTKRLESILKGFNLTRSDFDHLLHINEESISEFHNKKMSLRDLDNARLELAQTTFPKNMADTKKTLEKALNALGIWKKEFYKINVS
;
A
#
# COMPACT_ATOMS: atom_id res chain seq x y z
N MET A 1 11.53 4.13 -3.36
CA MET A 1 12.31 4.92 -2.40
C MET A 1 13.62 4.21 -2.12
N SER A 2 14.77 4.87 -2.22
CA SER A 2 16.06 4.21 -2.01
C SER A 2 16.33 4.07 -0.51
N TYR A 3 16.67 2.86 -0.07
CA TYR A 3 17.11 2.54 1.30
C TYR A 3 18.26 3.44 1.80
N THR A 4 18.97 4.09 0.88
CA THR A 4 20.04 5.06 1.15
C THR A 4 19.56 6.31 1.90
N THR A 5 18.31 6.74 1.72
CA THR A 5 17.80 7.98 2.34
C THR A 5 17.49 7.80 3.83
N THR A 6 16.89 6.67 4.21
CA THR A 6 16.52 6.36 5.61
C THR A 6 17.75 6.10 6.47
N ALA A 7 18.71 5.29 5.97
CA ALA A 7 19.97 5.03 6.67
C ALA A 7 20.79 6.32 6.94
N THR A 8 20.72 7.29 6.01
CA THR A 8 21.39 8.58 6.16
C THR A 8 20.76 9.44 7.26
N ILE A 9 19.43 9.40 7.40
CA ILE A 9 18.72 10.15 8.44
C ILE A 9 18.92 9.48 9.82
N GLU A 10 18.85 8.16 9.90
CA GLU A 10 19.14 7.40 11.13
C GLU A 10 20.57 7.65 11.64
N GLY A 11 21.55 7.69 10.73
CA GLY A 11 22.93 8.03 11.08
C GLY A 11 23.08 9.47 11.60
N LYS A 12 22.30 10.43 11.10
CA LYS A 12 22.28 11.80 11.63
C LYS A 12 21.63 11.85 13.02
N LEU A 13 20.57 11.07 13.26
CA LEU A 13 19.89 10.99 14.55
C LEU A 13 20.78 10.40 15.65
N ALA A 14 21.53 9.34 15.34
CA ALA A 14 22.47 8.74 16.29
C ALA A 14 23.53 9.76 16.76
N LYS A 15 24.10 10.54 15.85
CA LYS A 15 25.07 11.61 16.18
C LYS A 15 24.47 12.72 17.04
N CYS A 16 23.18 13.01 16.90
CA CYS A 16 22.49 13.99 17.75
C CYS A 16 22.30 13.48 19.20
N LYS A 17 22.05 12.18 19.39
CA LYS A 17 21.89 11.56 20.71
C LYS A 17 23.16 11.69 21.56
N ASP A 18 24.31 11.32 21.02
CA ASP A 18 25.59 11.36 21.75
C ASP A 18 25.96 12.80 22.13
N ARG A 19 25.73 13.74 21.20
CA ARG A 19 25.94 15.18 21.46
C ARG A 19 25.00 15.73 22.54
N TRP A 20 23.79 15.20 22.71
CA TRP A 20 22.84 15.67 23.71
C TRP A 20 23.28 15.27 25.13
N SER A 21 23.76 14.04 25.29
CA SER A 21 24.27 13.54 26.58
C SER A 21 25.46 14.36 27.08
N CYS A 22 26.43 14.67 26.21
CA CYS A 22 27.57 15.52 26.58
C CYS A 22 27.16 16.94 27.00
N PHE A 23 26.20 17.56 26.31
CA PHE A 23 25.71 18.88 26.70
C PHE A 23 25.02 18.88 28.05
N TYR A 24 24.13 17.90 28.29
CA TYR A 24 23.43 17.80 29.56
C TYR A 24 24.40 17.68 30.74
N ASN A 25 25.40 16.79 30.61
CA ASN A 25 26.41 16.58 31.63
C ASN A 25 27.25 17.84 31.89
N ASN A 26 27.66 18.54 30.83
CA ASN A 26 28.44 19.77 30.97
C ASN A 26 27.62 20.92 31.56
N LEU A 27 26.35 21.07 31.16
CA LEU A 27 25.46 22.09 31.69
C LEU A 27 25.19 21.85 33.18
N GLN A 28 24.93 20.60 33.57
CA GLN A 28 24.72 20.24 34.97
C GLN A 28 25.95 20.56 35.83
N LYS A 29 27.16 20.28 35.32
CA LYS A 29 28.41 20.65 35.99
C LYS A 29 28.51 22.17 36.19
N ARG A 30 28.29 22.97 35.13
CA ARG A 30 28.36 24.44 35.20
C ARG A 30 27.28 25.04 36.10
N LEU A 31 26.07 24.49 36.09
CA LEU A 31 25.01 24.89 37.02
C LEU A 31 25.39 24.59 38.47
N GLY A 32 26.02 23.43 38.73
CA GLY A 32 26.57 23.09 40.04
C GLY A 32 27.63 24.11 40.50
N GLU A 33 28.60 24.42 39.63
CA GLU A 33 29.63 25.44 39.89
C GLU A 33 29.00 26.80 40.22
N ARG A 34 28.01 27.24 39.45
CA ARG A 34 27.26 28.48 39.69
C ARG A 34 26.56 28.48 41.05
N THR A 35 25.90 27.38 41.43
CA THR A 35 25.21 27.26 42.72
C THR A 35 26.19 27.30 43.89
N THR A 36 27.36 26.67 43.76
CA THR A 36 28.42 26.71 44.77
C THR A 36 28.94 28.14 44.95
N LEU A 37 29.31 28.82 43.86
CA LEU A 37 29.80 30.21 43.89
C LEU A 37 28.78 31.16 44.53
N PHE A 38 27.49 31.04 44.17
CA PHE A 38 26.44 31.84 44.80
C PHE A 38 26.31 31.59 46.31
N THR A 39 26.52 30.34 46.74
CA THR A 39 26.44 29.97 48.16
C THR A 39 27.63 30.53 48.93
N GLU A 40 28.84 30.38 48.38
CA GLU A 40 30.08 30.93 48.93
C GLU A 40 30.00 32.45 49.08
N MET A 41 29.58 33.16 48.03
CA MET A 41 29.36 34.60 48.09
C MET A 41 28.33 34.99 49.16
N LYS A 42 27.22 34.26 49.28
CA LYS A 42 26.18 34.54 50.27
C LYS A 42 26.71 34.39 51.70
N GLU A 43 27.55 33.39 51.97
CA GLU A 43 28.20 33.21 53.26
C GLU A 43 29.27 34.27 53.52
N GLU A 44 30.05 34.66 52.51
CA GLU A 44 31.01 35.77 52.61
C GLU A 44 30.34 37.10 52.94
N PHE A 45 29.20 37.41 52.30
CA PHE A 45 28.44 38.62 52.60
C PHE A 45 27.84 38.63 54.01
N LYS A 46 27.51 37.46 54.58
CA LYS A 46 27.06 37.36 55.97
C LYS A 46 28.21 37.59 56.97
N ASN A 47 29.42 37.18 56.61
CA ASN A 47 30.62 37.30 57.44
C ASN A 47 31.39 38.61 57.21
N PHE A 48 30.88 39.47 56.33
CA PHE A 48 31.51 40.72 55.89
C PHE A 48 31.76 41.72 57.04
N SER A 49 31.04 41.59 58.16
CA SER A 49 31.21 42.43 59.35
C SER A 49 32.51 42.19 60.14
N TYR A 50 33.26 41.12 59.85
CA TYR A 50 34.43 40.72 60.66
C TYR A 50 35.80 40.83 59.96
N ASP A 51 35.92 40.60 58.64
CA ASP A 51 37.24 40.44 58.00
C ASP A 51 37.48 41.24 56.70
N ASN A 52 36.56 42.12 56.29
CA ASN A 52 36.76 43.08 55.20
C ASN A 52 37.33 42.46 53.88
N ASN A 53 36.89 41.25 53.53
CA ASN A 53 37.49 40.45 52.44
C ASN A 53 36.87 40.77 51.07
N LEU A 54 36.80 42.06 50.72
CA LEU A 54 36.21 42.58 49.48
C LEU A 54 36.81 41.92 48.22
N ASN A 55 38.12 41.64 48.23
CA ASN A 55 38.82 41.06 47.09
C ASN A 55 38.35 39.64 46.75
N LEU A 56 37.99 38.83 47.76
CA LEU A 56 37.48 37.49 47.54
C LEU A 56 36.08 37.53 46.91
N SER A 57 35.21 38.40 47.41
CA SER A 57 33.86 38.58 46.85
C SER A 57 33.88 39.17 45.43
N ILE A 58 34.82 40.06 45.11
CA ILE A 58 35.06 40.55 43.74
C ILE A 58 35.48 39.38 42.83
N LYS A 59 36.43 38.55 43.26
CA LYS A 59 36.87 37.38 42.48
C LYS A 59 35.76 36.35 42.26
N ASN A 60 34.92 36.13 43.27
CA ASN A 60 33.77 35.23 43.15
C ASN A 60 32.70 35.81 42.20
N LEU A 61 32.48 37.13 42.21
CA LEU A 61 31.62 37.81 41.24
C LEU A 61 32.12 37.65 39.80
N GLU A 62 33.40 37.88 39.55
CA GLU A 62 34.02 37.69 38.22
C GLU A 62 33.90 36.23 37.76
N SER A 63 34.15 35.28 38.67
CA SER A 63 33.99 33.84 38.38
C SER A 63 32.53 33.47 38.09
N LEU A 64 31.59 34.08 38.81
CA LEU A 64 30.16 33.86 38.62
C LEU A 64 29.68 34.44 37.28
N GLU A 65 30.19 35.61 36.89
CA GLU A 65 29.93 36.23 35.59
C GLU A 65 30.44 35.33 34.46
N ASP A 66 31.68 34.82 34.57
CA ASP A 66 32.26 33.91 33.58
C ASP A 66 31.47 32.59 33.46
N VAL A 67 31.13 31.94 34.59
CA VAL A 67 30.32 30.71 34.58
C VAL A 67 28.93 30.98 33.98
N THR A 68 28.33 32.13 34.29
CA THR A 68 27.01 32.51 33.75
C THR A 68 27.08 32.76 32.24
N LYS A 69 28.10 33.47 31.76
CA LYS A 69 28.34 33.68 30.33
C LYS A 69 28.54 32.36 29.59
N ASN A 70 29.38 31.48 30.12
CA ASN A 70 29.60 30.14 29.56
C ASN A 70 28.29 29.33 29.46
N ILE A 71 27.42 29.40 30.48
CA ILE A 71 26.09 28.75 30.44
C ILE A 71 25.24 29.34 29.31
N PHE A 72 25.23 30.67 29.13
CA PHE A 72 24.48 31.32 28.05
C PHE A 72 24.97 30.88 26.67
N GLU A 73 26.27 30.89 26.42
CA GLU A 73 26.86 30.44 25.15
C GLU A 73 26.50 28.98 24.84
N MET A 74 26.56 28.10 25.85
CA MET A 74 26.15 26.71 25.71
C MET A 74 24.67 26.56 25.34
N ILE A 75 23.78 27.39 25.89
CA ILE A 75 22.35 27.40 25.57
C ILE A 75 22.12 27.92 24.14
N GLU A 76 22.79 28.99 23.75
CA GLU A 76 22.66 29.60 22.42
C GLU A 76 23.12 28.66 21.30
N GLU A 77 24.27 27.99 21.48
CA GLU A 77 24.76 26.98 20.55
C GLU A 77 23.72 25.85 20.38
N ARG A 78 23.06 25.45 21.46
CA ARG A 78 22.01 24.42 21.41
C ARG A 78 20.75 24.87 20.71
N ILE A 79 20.31 26.11 20.94
CA ILE A 79 19.18 26.69 20.21
C ILE A 79 19.48 26.67 18.70
N ASN A 80 20.69 27.07 18.30
CA ASN A 80 21.09 27.08 16.90
C ASN A 80 21.16 25.66 16.30
N HIS A 81 21.68 24.69 17.06
CA HIS A 81 21.65 23.29 16.64
C HIS A 81 20.21 22.76 16.48
N MET A 82 19.28 23.12 17.39
CA MET A 82 17.87 22.74 17.29
C MET A 82 17.19 23.34 16.05
N LYS A 83 17.51 24.59 15.67
CA LYS A 83 16.99 25.22 14.45
C LYS A 83 17.37 24.46 13.17
N VAL A 84 18.56 23.86 13.12
CA VAL A 84 18.99 23.04 11.98
C VAL A 84 18.35 21.64 12.01
N PHE A 85 18.17 21.09 13.21
CA PHE A 85 17.67 19.73 13.39
C PHE A 85 16.15 19.61 13.18
N MET A 86 15.37 20.62 13.57
CA MET A 86 13.90 20.57 13.51
C MET A 86 13.35 20.36 12.07
N PRO A 87 13.84 21.05 11.03
CA PRO A 87 13.43 20.78 9.65
C PRO A 87 13.73 19.34 9.19
N ILE A 88 14.85 18.76 9.63
CA ILE A 88 15.22 17.37 9.30
C ILE A 88 14.21 16.39 9.91
N MET A 89 13.77 16.64 11.14
CA MET A 89 12.74 15.84 11.80
C MET A 89 11.39 15.94 11.10
N GLU A 90 11.01 17.14 10.67
CA GLU A 90 9.78 17.37 9.92
C GLU A 90 9.79 16.61 8.57
N GLU A 91 10.92 16.64 7.85
CA GLU A 91 11.10 15.89 6.61
C GLU A 91 11.05 14.37 6.84
N LEU A 92 11.65 13.88 7.93
CA LEU A 92 11.57 12.47 8.29
C LEU A 92 10.13 12.04 8.60
N ILE A 93 9.39 12.82 9.39
CA ILE A 93 7.98 12.55 9.69
C ILE A 93 7.16 12.49 8.39
N LYS A 94 7.39 13.43 7.46
CA LYS A 94 6.73 13.44 6.16
C LYS A 94 7.04 12.17 5.36
N THR A 95 8.31 11.78 5.30
CA THR A 95 8.77 10.58 4.58
C THR A 95 8.18 9.30 5.19
N LEU A 96 8.11 9.21 6.52
CA LEU A 96 7.50 8.07 7.22
C LEU A 96 6.01 7.98 6.96
N LYS A 97 5.27 9.09 6.98
CA LYS A 97 3.84 9.12 6.64
C LYS A 97 3.59 8.67 5.20
N GLN A 98 4.42 9.11 4.26
CA GLN A 98 4.33 8.67 2.86
C GLN A 98 4.62 7.17 2.72
N SER A 99 5.68 6.68 3.38
CA SER A 99 6.02 5.24 3.39
C SER A 99 4.90 4.38 3.99
N GLN A 100 4.24 4.86 5.05
CA GLN A 100 3.09 4.18 5.65
C GLN A 100 1.89 4.09 4.69
N LYS A 101 1.65 5.14 3.91
CA LYS A 101 0.61 5.16 2.86
C LYS A 101 0.92 4.15 1.76
N GLU A 102 2.15 4.18 1.23
CA GLU A 102 2.61 3.24 0.19
C GLU A 102 2.54 1.78 0.66
N LEU A 103 2.91 1.50 1.91
CA LEU A 103 2.77 0.17 2.49
C LEU A 103 1.32 -0.29 2.57
N THR A 104 0.40 0.62 2.91
CA THR A 104 -1.03 0.33 2.96
C THR A 104 -1.59 0.01 1.58
N GLU A 105 -1.20 0.80 0.57
CA GLU A 105 -1.58 0.57 -0.83
C GLU A 105 -1.01 -0.75 -1.36
N ALA A 106 0.27 -1.03 -1.12
CA ALA A 106 0.91 -2.30 -1.50
C ALA A 106 0.21 -3.51 -0.86
N LYS A 107 -0.18 -3.41 0.42
CA LYS A 107 -0.93 -4.47 1.11
C LYS A 107 -2.30 -4.72 0.48
N ILE A 108 -3.01 -3.67 0.07
CA ILE A 108 -4.29 -3.78 -0.64
C ILE A 108 -4.08 -4.45 -2.01
N SER A 109 -3.08 -4.00 -2.76
CA SER A 109 -2.73 -4.57 -4.08
C SER A 109 -2.33 -6.04 -3.99
N LEU A 110 -1.53 -6.43 -3.00
CA LEU A 110 -1.19 -7.84 -2.76
C LEU A 110 -2.42 -8.67 -2.43
N LYS A 111 -3.32 -8.16 -1.58
CA LYS A 111 -4.57 -8.87 -1.26
C LYS A 111 -5.47 -9.03 -2.49
N ARG A 112 -5.53 -8.01 -3.36
CA ARG A 112 -6.22 -8.09 -4.65
C ARG A 112 -5.62 -9.23 -5.48
N ILE A 113 -4.32 -9.20 -5.75
CA ILE A 113 -3.62 -10.20 -6.57
C ILE A 113 -3.83 -11.61 -6.00
N GLU A 114 -3.71 -11.81 -4.68
CA GLU A 114 -3.94 -13.09 -4.02
C GLU A 114 -5.35 -13.63 -4.31
N ILE A 115 -6.38 -12.80 -4.14
CA ILE A 115 -7.77 -13.16 -4.43
C ILE A 115 -7.95 -13.50 -5.92
N LEU A 116 -7.48 -12.63 -6.82
CA LEU A 116 -7.66 -12.83 -8.26
C LEU A 116 -6.96 -14.11 -8.74
N SER A 117 -5.74 -14.36 -8.26
CA SER A 117 -4.95 -15.55 -8.56
C SER A 117 -5.63 -16.83 -8.10
N LYS A 118 -6.33 -16.79 -6.96
CA LYS A 118 -7.11 -17.92 -6.44
C LYS A 118 -8.29 -18.32 -7.32
N TYR A 119 -8.98 -17.36 -7.93
CA TYR A 119 -10.15 -17.64 -8.79
C TYR A 119 -9.83 -17.73 -10.29
N ARG A 120 -8.59 -17.46 -10.68
CA ARG A 120 -8.10 -17.51 -12.06
C ARG A 120 -8.51 -18.79 -12.82
N ASP A 121 -8.26 -19.96 -12.23
CA ASP A 121 -8.55 -21.24 -12.88
C ASP A 121 -10.05 -21.46 -13.12
N TRP A 122 -10.90 -20.95 -12.21
CA TRP A 122 -12.35 -20.98 -12.39
C TRP A 122 -12.78 -20.10 -13.56
N ILE A 123 -12.17 -18.92 -13.71
CA ILE A 123 -12.43 -18.01 -14.84
C ILE A 123 -11.99 -18.67 -16.15
N LYS A 124 -10.82 -19.29 -16.19
CA LYS A 124 -10.36 -20.04 -17.37
C LYS A 124 -11.34 -21.15 -17.77
N ARG A 125 -11.83 -21.91 -16.79
CA ARG A 125 -12.87 -22.93 -17.01
C ARG A 125 -14.16 -22.33 -17.57
N LEU A 126 -14.58 -21.18 -17.06
CA LEU A 126 -15.75 -20.46 -17.57
C LEU A 126 -15.56 -20.08 -19.04
N ARG A 127 -14.40 -19.50 -19.39
CA ARG A 127 -14.05 -19.16 -20.78
C ARG A 127 -14.15 -20.36 -21.71
N SER A 128 -13.58 -21.50 -21.31
CA SER A 128 -13.64 -22.74 -22.11
C SER A 128 -15.08 -23.20 -22.37
N VAL A 129 -15.96 -23.13 -21.36
CA VAL A 129 -17.38 -23.49 -21.55
C VAL A 129 -18.10 -22.53 -22.47
N VAL A 130 -17.85 -21.23 -22.34
CA VAL A 130 -18.46 -20.23 -23.22
C VAL A 130 -18.06 -20.49 -24.67
N VAL A 131 -16.78 -20.74 -24.96
CA VAL A 131 -16.31 -21.08 -26.31
C VAL A 131 -17.01 -22.34 -26.85
N LEU A 132 -17.15 -23.38 -26.03
CA LEU A 132 -17.87 -24.59 -26.43
C LEU A 132 -19.35 -24.32 -26.73
N LYS A 133 -20.03 -23.52 -25.90
CA LYS A 133 -21.42 -23.12 -26.12
C LYS A 133 -21.60 -22.25 -27.37
N MET A 134 -20.62 -21.42 -27.70
CA MET A 134 -20.59 -20.69 -28.97
C MET A 134 -20.46 -21.63 -30.16
N ASN A 135 -19.75 -22.75 -30.02
CA ASN A 135 -19.52 -23.75 -31.07
C ASN A 135 -20.64 -24.80 -31.23
N GLU A 136 -21.68 -24.79 -30.39
CA GLU A 136 -22.80 -25.75 -30.48
C GLU A 136 -23.73 -25.48 -31.68
N GLU A 137 -23.73 -24.26 -32.24
CA GLU A 137 -24.51 -23.91 -33.43
C GLU A 137 -23.69 -23.96 -34.71
N GLU A 138 -24.35 -24.20 -35.85
CA GLU A 138 -23.71 -24.18 -37.17
C GLU A 138 -23.17 -22.78 -37.51
N GLY A 139 -21.87 -22.70 -37.80
CA GLY A 139 -21.19 -21.44 -38.12
C GLY A 139 -19.68 -21.51 -37.96
N LYS A 140 -19.07 -20.36 -37.65
CA LYS A 140 -17.65 -20.23 -37.35
C LYS A 140 -17.33 -20.98 -36.05
N LYS A 141 -16.32 -21.85 -36.09
CA LYS A 141 -15.77 -22.50 -34.90
C LYS A 141 -14.68 -21.64 -34.29
N PHE A 142 -14.72 -21.48 -32.98
CA PHE A 142 -13.73 -20.79 -32.18
C PHE A 142 -12.85 -21.82 -31.48
N GLU A 143 -11.53 -21.78 -31.71
CA GLU A 143 -10.58 -22.69 -31.06
C GLU A 143 -10.37 -22.35 -29.59
N ASN A 144 -10.36 -21.06 -29.27
CA ASN A 144 -10.09 -20.53 -27.95
C ASN A 144 -10.85 -19.22 -27.73
N TRP A 145 -10.67 -18.66 -26.53
CA TRP A 145 -11.31 -17.40 -26.15
C TRP A 145 -10.82 -16.23 -27.01
N ASP A 146 -9.52 -16.17 -27.30
CA ASP A 146 -8.91 -15.03 -27.98
C ASP A 146 -9.48 -14.86 -29.40
N GLY A 147 -9.69 -15.96 -30.13
CA GLY A 147 -10.34 -15.92 -31.45
C GLY A 147 -11.83 -15.57 -31.40
N LEU A 148 -12.52 -15.91 -30.32
CA LEU A 148 -13.89 -15.45 -30.08
C LEU A 148 -13.90 -13.94 -29.78
N GLU A 149 -12.99 -13.46 -28.96
CA GLU A 149 -12.87 -12.04 -28.60
C GLU A 149 -12.55 -11.16 -29.81
N GLU A 150 -11.59 -11.58 -30.65
CA GLU A 150 -11.25 -10.90 -31.91
C GLU A 150 -12.50 -10.78 -32.80
N THR A 151 -13.25 -11.87 -32.96
CA THR A 151 -14.47 -11.85 -33.78
C THR A 151 -15.55 -10.91 -33.21
N LEU A 152 -15.69 -10.84 -31.89
CA LEU A 152 -16.64 -9.92 -31.24
C LEU A 152 -16.20 -8.46 -31.38
N ARG A 153 -14.90 -8.20 -31.37
CA ARG A 153 -14.34 -6.87 -31.62
C ARG A 153 -14.57 -6.44 -33.06
N ASP A 154 -14.30 -7.31 -34.01
CA ASP A 154 -14.58 -7.08 -35.43
C ASP A 154 -16.06 -6.79 -35.68
N GLU A 155 -16.98 -7.48 -35.00
CA GLU A 155 -18.42 -7.19 -35.10
C GLU A 155 -18.77 -5.77 -34.64
N MET A 156 -18.16 -5.30 -33.55
CA MET A 156 -18.38 -3.95 -33.03
C MET A 156 -17.77 -2.88 -33.93
N ASP A 157 -16.53 -3.06 -34.37
CA ASP A 157 -15.85 -2.12 -35.28
C ASP A 157 -16.61 -2.01 -36.62
N ASN A 158 -17.07 -3.13 -37.17
CA ASN A 158 -17.88 -3.12 -38.38
C ASN A 158 -19.27 -2.51 -38.17
N LYS A 159 -19.88 -2.69 -37.00
CA LYS A 159 -21.15 -2.03 -36.70
C LYS A 159 -21.00 -0.51 -36.77
N ASP A 160 -19.98 0.04 -36.11
CA ASP A 160 -19.76 1.48 -36.07
C ASP A 160 -19.54 2.02 -37.51
N LEU A 161 -18.73 1.34 -38.32
CA LEU A 161 -18.52 1.68 -39.74
C LEU A 161 -19.81 1.63 -40.58
N TYR A 162 -20.66 0.63 -40.37
CA TYR A 162 -21.91 0.50 -41.14
C TYR A 162 -22.94 1.55 -40.71
N GLU A 163 -23.05 1.83 -39.41
CA GLU A 163 -23.96 2.85 -38.87
C GLU A 163 -23.57 4.26 -39.35
N ASP A 164 -22.27 4.56 -39.45
CA ASP A 164 -21.75 5.81 -40.05
C ASP A 164 -22.15 5.96 -41.53
N HIS A 165 -22.39 4.85 -42.22
CA HIS A 165 -22.89 4.80 -43.60
C HIS A 165 -24.41 4.60 -43.69
N GLY A 166 -25.14 4.71 -42.57
CA GLY A 166 -26.60 4.54 -42.51
C GLY A 166 -27.08 3.12 -42.80
N LYS A 167 -26.21 2.12 -42.65
CA LYS A 167 -26.52 0.70 -42.89
C LYS A 167 -26.57 -0.07 -41.58
N TYR A 168 -27.42 -1.08 -41.54
CA TYR A 168 -27.51 -2.01 -40.42
C TYR A 168 -26.44 -3.11 -40.55
N TYR A 169 -25.76 -3.41 -39.44
CA TYR A 169 -24.84 -4.53 -39.32
C TYR A 169 -25.37 -5.55 -38.30
N ASP A 170 -25.36 -6.84 -38.65
CA ASP A 170 -25.87 -7.88 -37.77
C ASP A 170 -24.80 -8.40 -36.81
N LEU A 171 -24.96 -8.07 -35.52
CA LEU A 171 -24.13 -8.55 -34.42
C LEU A 171 -24.47 -9.99 -34.00
N LYS A 172 -24.36 -10.94 -34.93
CA LYS A 172 -24.80 -12.34 -34.72
C LYS A 172 -24.08 -12.99 -33.53
N TYR A 173 -22.75 -12.91 -33.47
CA TYR A 173 -21.96 -13.56 -32.43
C TYR A 173 -22.12 -12.87 -31.08
N THR A 174 -22.22 -11.54 -31.06
CA THR A 174 -22.47 -10.76 -29.83
C THR A 174 -23.82 -11.11 -29.22
N LYS A 175 -24.91 -11.09 -30.01
CA LYS A 175 -26.26 -11.48 -29.55
C LYS A 175 -26.27 -12.91 -29.03
N ARG A 176 -25.53 -13.81 -29.68
CA ARG A 176 -25.41 -15.20 -29.24
C ARG A 176 -24.71 -15.30 -27.89
N LEU A 177 -23.58 -14.63 -27.72
CA LEU A 177 -22.87 -14.61 -26.44
C LEU A 177 -23.77 -14.07 -25.33
N GLU A 178 -24.45 -12.94 -25.55
CA GLU A 178 -25.37 -12.37 -24.58
C GLU A 178 -26.48 -13.34 -24.20
N SER A 179 -27.03 -14.09 -25.16
CA SER A 179 -28.02 -15.13 -24.91
C SER A 179 -27.47 -16.25 -24.02
N ILE A 180 -26.26 -16.74 -24.32
CA ILE A 180 -25.58 -17.76 -23.51
C ILE A 180 -25.38 -17.23 -22.08
N LEU A 181 -24.83 -16.03 -21.92
CA LEU A 181 -24.54 -15.43 -20.60
C LEU A 181 -25.82 -15.18 -19.79
N LYS A 182 -26.89 -14.70 -20.45
CA LYS A 182 -28.19 -14.45 -19.81
C LYS A 182 -28.80 -15.71 -19.21
N GLY A 183 -28.57 -16.88 -19.81
CA GLY A 183 -28.97 -18.17 -19.26
C GLY A 183 -28.43 -18.46 -17.85
N PHE A 184 -27.41 -17.71 -17.40
CA PHE A 184 -26.72 -17.91 -16.13
C PHE A 184 -26.61 -16.62 -15.30
N ASN A 185 -27.46 -15.63 -15.60
CA ASN A 185 -27.47 -14.33 -14.93
C ASN A 185 -26.11 -13.59 -15.00
N LEU A 186 -25.39 -13.79 -16.11
CA LEU A 186 -24.19 -13.04 -16.47
C LEU A 186 -24.54 -12.03 -17.57
N THR A 187 -23.92 -10.86 -17.50
CA THR A 187 -23.94 -9.85 -18.55
C THR A 187 -22.61 -9.82 -19.30
N ARG A 188 -22.56 -9.15 -20.45
CA ARG A 188 -21.29 -8.90 -21.15
C ARG A 188 -20.29 -8.17 -20.25
N SER A 189 -20.74 -7.16 -19.51
CA SER A 189 -19.91 -6.42 -18.55
C SER A 189 -19.38 -7.31 -17.42
N ASP A 190 -20.20 -8.20 -16.85
CA ASP A 190 -19.71 -9.19 -15.87
C ASP A 190 -18.59 -10.05 -16.48
N PHE A 191 -18.78 -10.47 -17.74
CA PHE A 191 -17.83 -11.32 -18.42
C PHE A 191 -16.50 -10.60 -18.71
N ASP A 192 -16.55 -9.38 -19.23
CA ASP A 192 -15.36 -8.54 -19.49
C ASP A 192 -14.61 -8.23 -18.19
N HIS A 193 -15.33 -8.00 -17.08
CA HIS A 193 -14.73 -7.84 -15.76
C HIS A 193 -13.95 -9.10 -15.34
N LEU A 194 -14.51 -10.30 -15.55
CA LEU A 194 -13.80 -11.56 -15.29
C LEU A 194 -12.57 -11.72 -16.18
N LEU A 195 -12.60 -11.20 -17.41
CA LEU A 195 -11.44 -11.23 -18.29
C LEU A 195 -10.28 -10.45 -17.70
N HIS A 196 -10.56 -9.21 -17.29
CA HIS A 196 -9.59 -8.32 -16.68
C HIS A 196 -8.99 -8.93 -15.39
N ILE A 197 -9.81 -9.60 -14.57
CA ILE A 197 -9.34 -10.32 -13.38
C ILE A 197 -8.28 -11.37 -13.73
N ASN A 198 -8.47 -12.11 -14.81
CA ASN A 198 -7.53 -13.16 -15.21
C ASN A 198 -6.22 -12.58 -15.75
N GLU A 199 -6.21 -11.37 -16.30
CA GLU A 199 -4.99 -10.66 -16.73
C GLU A 199 -4.17 -10.12 -15.56
N GLU A 200 -4.84 -9.62 -14.52
CA GLU A 200 -4.19 -9.11 -13.30
C GLU A 200 -3.73 -10.23 -12.34
N SER A 201 -4.11 -11.47 -12.62
CA SER A 201 -3.81 -12.62 -11.79
C SER A 201 -2.41 -13.20 -12.06
N ILE A 202 -1.74 -13.70 -11.01
CA ILE A 202 -0.41 -14.30 -11.10
C ILE A 202 -0.54 -15.81 -10.94
N SER A 203 -0.08 -16.57 -11.94
CA SER A 203 -0.14 -18.05 -11.92
C SER A 203 0.57 -18.68 -10.73
N GLU A 204 1.69 -18.09 -10.34
CA GLU A 204 2.64 -18.58 -9.34
C GLU A 204 2.07 -18.52 -7.92
N PHE A 205 1.05 -17.69 -7.68
CA PHE A 205 0.38 -17.58 -6.38
C PHE A 205 -0.48 -18.81 -6.04
N HIS A 206 -0.86 -19.63 -7.04
CA HIS A 206 -1.73 -20.77 -6.82
C HIS A 206 -1.23 -22.02 -7.55
N ASN A 207 -0.46 -22.86 -6.84
CA ASN A 207 0.11 -24.10 -7.39
C ASN A 207 -0.82 -25.32 -7.32
N LYS A 208 -2.03 -25.17 -6.76
CA LYS A 208 -2.96 -26.30 -6.64
C LYS A 208 -3.94 -26.30 -7.81
N LYS A 209 -3.80 -27.30 -8.70
CA LYS A 209 -4.73 -27.56 -9.79
C LYS A 209 -6.13 -27.81 -9.22
N MET A 210 -7.07 -26.87 -9.42
CA MET A 210 -8.43 -27.00 -8.93
C MET A 210 -9.28 -27.85 -9.88
N SER A 211 -10.10 -28.73 -9.32
CA SER A 211 -11.02 -29.60 -10.05
C SER A 211 -12.47 -29.19 -9.82
N LEU A 212 -13.42 -29.64 -10.65
CA LEU A 212 -14.85 -29.35 -10.45
C LEU A 212 -15.42 -29.95 -9.15
N ARG A 213 -14.73 -30.90 -8.53
CA ARG A 213 -15.09 -31.42 -7.21
C ARG A 213 -14.86 -30.37 -6.11
N ASP A 214 -13.97 -29.42 -6.36
CA ASP A 214 -13.61 -28.34 -5.44
C ASP A 214 -14.52 -27.11 -5.59
N LEU A 215 -15.52 -27.13 -6.49
CA LEU A 215 -16.36 -25.96 -6.79
C LEU A 215 -17.16 -25.48 -5.57
N ASP A 216 -17.71 -26.42 -4.79
CA ASP A 216 -18.50 -26.07 -3.61
C ASP A 216 -17.60 -25.48 -2.51
N ASN A 217 -16.37 -25.98 -2.37
CA ASN A 217 -15.35 -25.38 -1.49
C ASN A 217 -14.98 -23.97 -1.95
N ALA A 218 -14.77 -23.76 -3.25
CA ALA A 218 -14.45 -22.43 -3.79
C ALA A 218 -15.57 -21.41 -3.55
N ARG A 219 -16.85 -21.83 -3.60
CA ARG A 219 -17.99 -20.96 -3.28
C ARG A 219 -18.04 -20.61 -1.78
N LEU A 220 -17.83 -21.59 -0.91
CA LEU A 220 -17.77 -21.38 0.54
C LEU A 220 -16.63 -20.42 0.92
N GLU A 221 -15.45 -20.64 0.34
CA GLU A 221 -14.29 -19.78 0.55
C GLU A 221 -14.53 -18.36 0.03
N LEU A 222 -15.18 -18.19 -1.13
CA LEU A 222 -15.54 -16.88 -1.68
C LEU A 222 -16.49 -16.12 -0.75
N ALA A 223 -17.48 -16.81 -0.19
CA ALA A 223 -18.42 -16.22 0.76
C ALA A 223 -17.70 -15.71 2.02
N GLN A 224 -16.74 -16.48 2.54
CA GLN A 224 -15.96 -16.17 3.74
C GLN A 224 -14.82 -15.17 3.50
N THR A 225 -14.37 -15.01 2.26
CA THR A 225 -13.29 -14.09 1.91
C THR A 225 -13.76 -12.64 2.10
N THR A 226 -12.96 -11.88 2.87
CA THR A 226 -13.15 -10.43 3.01
C THR A 226 -12.46 -9.71 1.86
N PHE A 227 -13.24 -9.02 1.04
CA PHE A 227 -12.73 -8.23 -0.07
C PHE A 227 -12.44 -6.80 0.39
N PRO A 228 -11.39 -6.16 -0.15
CA PRO A 228 -11.24 -4.71 -0.08
C PRO A 228 -12.52 -4.01 -0.58
N LYS A 229 -12.88 -2.86 0.01
CA LYS A 229 -14.13 -2.14 -0.33
C LYS A 229 -14.26 -1.82 -1.82
N ASN A 230 -13.16 -1.50 -2.48
CA ASN A 230 -13.10 -1.21 -3.91
C ASN A 230 -13.23 -2.45 -4.82
N MET A 231 -13.40 -3.65 -4.25
CA MET A 231 -13.56 -4.91 -4.98
C MET A 231 -14.94 -5.56 -4.74
N ALA A 232 -15.93 -4.81 -4.23
CA ALA A 232 -17.27 -5.33 -3.98
C ALA A 232 -17.90 -5.94 -5.25
N ASP A 233 -17.78 -5.25 -6.38
CA ASP A 233 -18.30 -5.74 -7.67
C ASP A 233 -17.58 -7.01 -8.12
N THR A 234 -16.26 -7.09 -7.89
CA THR A 234 -15.48 -8.30 -8.21
C THR A 234 -16.00 -9.53 -7.48
N LYS A 235 -16.34 -9.40 -6.18
CA LYS A 235 -16.91 -10.52 -5.42
C LYS A 235 -18.23 -10.99 -6.05
N LYS A 236 -19.13 -10.06 -6.36
CA LYS A 236 -20.43 -10.37 -6.97
C LYS A 236 -20.28 -11.04 -8.34
N THR A 237 -19.35 -10.56 -9.16
CA THR A 237 -19.06 -11.15 -10.48
C THR A 237 -18.50 -12.56 -10.36
N LEU A 238 -17.59 -12.80 -9.41
CA LEU A 238 -17.07 -14.13 -9.12
C LEU A 238 -18.15 -15.09 -8.61
N GLU A 239 -19.07 -14.62 -7.76
CA GLU A 239 -20.21 -15.43 -7.29
C GLU A 239 -21.08 -15.88 -8.46
N LYS A 240 -21.42 -14.97 -9.38
CA LYS A 240 -22.15 -15.31 -10.61
C LYS A 240 -21.39 -16.33 -11.46
N ALA A 241 -20.08 -16.13 -11.64
CA ALA A 241 -19.24 -17.04 -12.41
C ALA A 241 -19.22 -18.46 -11.82
N LEU A 242 -18.98 -18.59 -10.51
CA LEU A 242 -19.00 -19.89 -9.83
C LEU A 242 -20.39 -20.53 -9.87
N ASN A 243 -21.46 -19.73 -9.82
CA ASN A 243 -22.83 -20.21 -9.99
C ASN A 243 -23.07 -20.78 -11.40
N ALA A 244 -22.69 -20.04 -12.44
CA ALA A 244 -22.76 -20.48 -13.83
C ALA A 244 -22.03 -21.80 -14.06
N LEU A 245 -20.81 -21.93 -13.52
CA LEU A 245 -20.02 -23.17 -13.59
C LEU A 245 -20.74 -24.39 -12.99
N GLY A 246 -21.48 -24.19 -11.90
CA GLY A 246 -22.23 -25.28 -11.28
C GLY A 246 -23.45 -25.72 -12.08
N ILE A 247 -24.07 -24.79 -12.83
CA ILE A 247 -25.17 -25.14 -13.75
C ILE A 247 -24.59 -25.88 -14.96
N TRP A 248 -23.42 -25.44 -15.46
CA TRP A 248 -22.69 -26.08 -16.57
C TRP A 248 -21.90 -27.34 -16.19
N LYS A 249 -22.04 -27.86 -14.96
CA LYS A 249 -21.27 -29.03 -14.48
C LYS A 249 -21.36 -30.24 -15.43
N LYS A 250 -22.47 -30.41 -16.14
CA LYS A 250 -22.66 -31.46 -17.17
C LYS A 250 -21.81 -31.26 -18.43
N GLU A 251 -21.63 -30.02 -18.87
CA GLU A 251 -20.87 -29.70 -20.09
C GLU A 251 -19.37 -29.93 -19.89
N PHE A 252 -18.88 -29.73 -18.66
CA PHE A 252 -17.49 -30.01 -18.32
C PHE A 252 -17.06 -31.48 -18.45
N TYR A 253 -17.99 -32.42 -18.31
CA TYR A 253 -17.68 -33.83 -18.55
C TYR A 253 -17.40 -34.10 -20.03
N LYS A 254 -17.93 -33.29 -20.96
CA LYS A 254 -17.63 -33.41 -22.38
C LYS A 254 -16.21 -32.90 -22.71
N ILE A 255 -15.75 -31.87 -22.00
CA ILE A 255 -14.43 -31.23 -22.20
C ILE A 255 -13.27 -32.13 -21.78
N ASN A 256 -13.43 -32.94 -20.73
CA ASN A 256 -12.37 -33.81 -20.24
C ASN A 256 -12.31 -35.19 -20.93
N VAL A 257 -13.20 -35.43 -21.90
CA VAL A 257 -13.30 -36.71 -22.65
C VAL A 257 -12.99 -36.51 -24.14
N SER A 258 -12.68 -35.27 -24.56
CA SER A 258 -12.17 -34.92 -25.89
C SER A 258 -10.70 -34.53 -25.81
#